data_AF-A0A452FB64-F1
#
_entry.id   AF-A0A452FB64-F1
#
_cell.length_a   1.000
_cell.length_b   1.000
_cell.length_c   1.000
_cell.angle_alpha   90.00
_cell.angle_beta   90.00
_cell.angle_gamma   90.00
#
_symmetry.space_group_name_H-M   'P 1'
#
loop_
_entity.id
_entity.type
_entity.pdbx_description
1 polymer ?
#
loop_
_entity_poly.entity_id
_entity_poly.type
_entity_poly.pdbx_seq_one_letter_code
_entity_poly.pdbx_strand_id
1 'polypeptide(L)'
;MAALSKSIPHNCYEIGHTWQPSCWLSFLHITRGALEESLRIYAPLYLIAAILRKRKLDYYLHKLLPEILQSASFLTANGALFMAFFCILRKILGKFYLWSPGFGAALPASYVAILVERKTVMSLITSHCDYHL
;
A
#
# COMPACT_ATOMS: atom_id res chain seq x y z
N MET A 1 15.42 -11.90 -29.04
CA MET A 1 15.08 -10.85 -28.05
C MET A 1 14.14 -9.78 -28.64
N ALA A 2 13.08 -10.16 -29.35
CA ALA A 2 12.18 -9.22 -30.04
C ALA A 2 10.76 -9.11 -29.42
N ALA A 3 10.46 -9.89 -28.39
CA ALA A 3 9.14 -9.88 -27.74
C ALA A 3 8.98 -8.76 -26.70
N LEU A 4 10.08 -8.14 -26.24
CA LEU A 4 10.06 -7.13 -25.17
C LEU A 4 9.58 -5.75 -25.66
N SER A 5 9.80 -5.44 -26.94
CA SER A 5 9.46 -4.13 -27.53
C SER A 5 8.08 -4.08 -28.18
N LYS A 6 7.33 -5.20 -28.20
CA LYS A 6 6.00 -5.24 -28.81
C LYS A 6 5.06 -4.35 -28.00
N SER A 7 4.81 -3.16 -28.53
CA SER A 7 3.96 -2.17 -27.89
C SER A 7 2.50 -2.57 -28.03
N ILE A 8 1.80 -2.65 -26.91
CA ILE A 8 0.38 -2.96 -26.87
C ILE A 8 -0.37 -1.61 -26.79
N PRO A 9 -1.23 -1.28 -27.78
CA PRO A 9 -1.93 0.00 -27.84
C PRO A 9 -3.18 0.02 -26.94
N HIS A 10 -3.08 -0.47 -25.70
CA HIS A 10 -4.19 -0.51 -24.76
C HIS A 10 -4.14 0.65 -23.76
N ASN A 11 -5.30 1.01 -23.21
CA ASN A 11 -5.40 1.99 -22.14
C ASN A 11 -5.01 1.40 -20.77
N CYS A 12 -4.52 2.23 -19.85
CA CYS A 12 -4.28 1.82 -18.45
C CYS A 12 -5.57 1.38 -17.77
N TYR A 13 -6.69 1.94 -18.20
CA TYR A 13 -8.04 1.50 -17.85
C TYR A 13 -8.32 0.05 -18.31
N GLU A 14 -7.98 -0.31 -19.55
CA GLU A 14 -8.28 -1.63 -20.11
C GLU A 14 -7.46 -2.76 -19.48
N ILE A 15 -6.25 -2.45 -18.99
CA ILE A 15 -5.31 -3.46 -18.48
C ILE A 15 -5.23 -3.46 -16.95
N GLY A 16 -5.16 -2.28 -16.33
CA GLY A 16 -4.74 -2.14 -14.93
C GLY A 16 -5.86 -1.69 -13.98
N HIS A 17 -6.70 -0.74 -14.39
CA HIS A 17 -7.77 -0.19 -13.55
C HIS A 17 -9.13 -0.19 -14.25
N THR A 18 -9.60 -1.37 -14.63
CA THR A 18 -10.84 -1.55 -15.42
C THR A 18 -12.12 -1.08 -14.72
N TRP A 19 -12.06 -0.86 -13.40
CA TRP A 19 -13.20 -0.38 -12.60
C TRP A 19 -13.38 1.14 -12.59
N GLN A 20 -12.35 1.91 -12.96
CA GLN A 20 -12.40 3.37 -12.84
C GLN A 20 -11.51 4.04 -13.90
N PRO A 21 -12.02 4.94 -14.76
CA PRO A 21 -11.25 5.54 -15.87
C PRO A 21 -10.12 6.47 -15.42
N SER A 22 -10.26 7.08 -14.25
CA SER A 22 -9.29 8.04 -13.71
C SER A 22 -8.23 7.35 -12.85
N CYS A 23 -6.95 7.38 -13.27
CA CYS A 23 -5.83 6.74 -12.55
C CYS A 23 -5.74 7.15 -11.07
N TRP A 24 -5.96 8.43 -10.77
CA TRP A 24 -5.92 8.95 -9.39
C TRP A 24 -7.02 8.34 -8.52
N LEU A 25 -8.25 8.29 -9.04
CA LEU A 25 -9.35 7.69 -8.28
C LEU A 25 -9.16 6.19 -8.13
N SER A 26 -8.64 5.49 -9.15
CA SER A 26 -8.28 4.07 -9.07
C SER A 26 -7.25 3.81 -7.96
N PHE A 27 -6.23 4.66 -7.86
CA PHE A 27 -5.25 4.63 -6.78
C PHE A 27 -5.91 4.81 -5.40
N LEU A 28 -6.80 5.79 -5.26
CA LEU A 28 -7.53 6.03 -4.01
C LEU A 28 -8.47 4.87 -3.66
N HIS A 29 -9.12 4.26 -4.64
CA HIS A 29 -9.98 3.09 -4.44
C HIS A 29 -9.19 1.89 -3.91
N ILE A 30 -8.02 1.58 -4.49
CA ILE A 30 -7.14 0.52 -3.99
C ILE A 30 -6.67 0.85 -2.56
N THR A 31 -6.25 2.11 -2.35
CA THR A 31 -5.76 2.57 -1.04
C THR A 31 -6.83 2.40 0.04
N ARG A 32 -8.05 2.85 -0.25
CA ARG A 32 -9.19 2.75 0.66
C ARG A 32 -9.60 1.30 0.90
N GLY A 33 -9.69 0.49 -0.15
CA GLY A 33 -10.04 -0.92 -0.04
C GLY A 33 -9.03 -1.71 0.81
N ALA A 34 -7.74 -1.47 0.62
CA ALA A 34 -6.69 -2.11 1.43
C ALA A 34 -6.74 -1.68 2.91
N LEU A 35 -6.99 -0.40 3.18
CA LEU A 35 -7.20 0.10 4.54
C LEU A 35 -8.47 -0.47 5.18
N GLU A 36 -9.56 -0.60 4.42
CA GLU A 36 -10.82 -1.15 4.93
C GLU A 36 -10.69 -2.64 5.26
N GLU A 37 -10.08 -3.43 4.38
CA GLU A 37 -9.86 -4.87 4.62
C GLU A 37 -8.89 -5.12 5.78
N SER A 38 -7.82 -4.33 5.89
CA SER A 38 -6.95 -4.43 7.06
C SER A 38 -7.73 -4.13 8.36
N LEU A 39 -8.46 -3.02 8.41
CA LEU A 39 -9.30 -2.70 9.58
C LEU A 39 -10.34 -3.80 9.87
N ARG A 40 -10.91 -4.41 8.84
CA ARG A 40 -11.90 -5.49 8.98
C ARG A 40 -11.32 -6.76 9.59
N ILE A 41 -10.07 -7.11 9.26
CA ILE A 41 -9.36 -8.25 9.84
C ILE A 41 -8.98 -7.96 11.29
N TYR A 42 -8.51 -6.74 11.56
CA TYR A 42 -8.01 -6.40 12.89
C TYR A 42 -9.10 -5.99 13.88
N ALA A 43 -10.21 -5.40 13.44
CA ALA A 43 -11.36 -5.04 14.28
C ALA A 43 -11.88 -6.19 15.17
N PRO A 44 -12.11 -7.42 14.67
CA PRO A 44 -12.52 -8.54 15.51
C PRO A 44 -11.42 -8.98 16.47
N LEU A 45 -10.14 -8.92 16.08
CA LEU A 45 -9.01 -9.17 16.98
C LEU A 45 -9.00 -8.19 18.16
N TYR A 46 -9.25 -6.89 17.90
CA TYR A 46 -9.42 -5.90 18.96
C TYR A 46 -10.61 -6.20 19.85
N LEU A 47 -11.75 -6.57 19.27
CA LEU A 47 -12.96 -6.87 20.02
C LEU A 47 -12.73 -8.06 20.97
N ILE A 48 -12.14 -9.14 20.46
CA ILE A 48 -11.81 -10.34 21.24
C ILE A 48 -10.78 -10.00 22.32
N ALA A 49 -9.73 -9.26 21.98
CA ALA A 49 -8.71 -8.88 22.94
C ALA A 49 -9.25 -7.94 24.03
N ALA A 50 -10.18 -7.03 23.70
CA ALA A 50 -10.84 -6.16 24.68
C ALA A 50 -11.70 -6.97 25.66
N ILE A 51 -12.44 -7.97 25.16
CA ILE A 51 -13.26 -8.87 25.99
C ILE A 51 -12.39 -9.71 26.93
N LEU A 52 -11.31 -10.32 26.42
CA LEU A 52 -10.42 -11.21 27.18
C LEU A 52 -9.62 -10.49 28.27
N ARG A 53 -9.16 -9.26 28.01
CA ARG A 53 -8.14 -8.62 28.87
C ARG A 53 -8.68 -7.62 29.87
N LYS A 54 -9.96 -7.18 29.76
CA LYS A 54 -10.58 -6.10 30.56
C LYS A 54 -9.65 -4.89 30.78
N ARG A 55 -8.75 -4.62 29.83
CA ARG A 55 -7.77 -3.52 29.90
C ARG A 55 -8.39 -2.25 29.32
N LYS A 56 -7.86 -1.11 29.76
CA LYS A 56 -8.21 0.21 29.19
C LYS A 56 -7.94 0.22 27.68
N LEU A 57 -8.88 0.81 26.93
CA LEU A 57 -8.82 0.95 25.47
C LEU A 57 -7.53 1.65 25.00
N ASP A 58 -6.95 2.52 25.85
CA ASP A 58 -5.71 3.24 25.59
C ASP A 58 -4.55 2.32 25.18
N TYR A 59 -4.42 1.14 25.80
CA TYR A 59 -3.36 0.20 25.45
C TYR A 59 -3.48 -0.32 24.01
N TYR A 60 -4.70 -0.54 23.54
CA TYR A 60 -4.98 -1.04 22.19
C TYR A 60 -4.76 0.05 21.14
N LEU A 61 -5.18 1.27 21.45
CA LEU A 61 -4.99 2.44 20.58
C LEU A 61 -3.51 2.83 20.44
N HIS A 62 -2.74 2.78 21.52
CA HIS A 62 -1.34 3.23 21.48
C HIS A 62 -0.35 2.17 21.00
N LYS A 63 -0.65 0.87 21.14
CA LYS A 63 0.31 -0.20 20.80
C LYS A 63 -0.09 -1.01 19.58
N LEU A 64 -1.34 -1.46 19.54
CA LEU A 64 -1.78 -2.39 18.50
C LEU A 64 -2.21 -1.63 17.22
N LEU A 65 -2.80 -0.44 17.36
CA LEU A 65 -3.19 0.41 16.23
C LEU A 65 -2.02 0.82 15.32
N PRO A 66 -0.89 1.32 15.86
CA PRO A 66 0.24 1.70 15.00
C PRO A 66 0.89 0.49 14.32
N GLU A 67 0.95 -0.69 14.95
CA GLU A 67 1.50 -1.90 14.31
C GLU A 67 0.65 -2.35 13.10
N ILE A 68 -0.67 -2.22 13.24
CA ILE A 68 -1.63 -2.53 12.18
C ILE A 68 -1.59 -1.49 11.08
N LEU A 69 -1.58 -0.20 11.43
CA LEU A 69 -1.43 0.87 10.46
C LEU A 69 -0.08 0.77 9.74
N GLN A 70 0.97 0.31 10.40
CA GLN A 70 2.27 0.06 9.78
C GLN A 70 2.17 -1.05 8.73
N SER A 71 1.64 -2.22 9.10
CA SER A 71 1.48 -3.35 8.18
C SER A 71 0.54 -3.00 7.01
N ALA A 72 -0.57 -2.31 7.32
CA ALA A 72 -1.52 -1.82 6.33
C ALA A 72 -0.86 -0.76 5.43
N SER A 73 -0.07 0.16 5.96
CA SER A 73 0.61 1.20 5.18
C SER A 73 1.66 0.60 4.24
N PHE A 74 2.40 -0.43 4.65
CA PHE A 74 3.35 -1.13 3.79
C PHE A 74 2.65 -1.83 2.63
N LEU A 75 1.62 -2.66 2.94
CA LEU A 75 0.87 -3.40 1.94
C LEU A 75 0.14 -2.46 0.97
N THR A 76 -0.49 -1.42 1.53
CA THR A 76 -1.22 -0.42 0.77
C THR A 76 -0.29 0.43 -0.07
N ALA A 77 0.85 0.89 0.48
CA ALA A 77 1.84 1.65 -0.29
C ALA A 77 2.40 0.81 -1.43
N ASN A 78 2.73 -0.46 -1.21
CA ASN A 78 3.25 -1.31 -2.29
C ASN A 78 2.24 -1.47 -3.43
N GLY A 79 1.00 -1.90 -3.13
CA GLY A 79 -0.03 -2.11 -4.14
C GLY A 79 -0.50 -0.81 -4.82
N ALA A 80 -0.66 0.27 -4.05
CA ALA A 80 -1.10 1.55 -4.59
C ALA A 80 0.01 2.22 -5.42
N LEU A 81 1.27 2.18 -4.97
CA LEU A 81 2.40 2.72 -5.73
C LEU A 81 2.68 1.90 -6.99
N PHE A 82 2.54 0.58 -6.96
CA PHE A 82 2.59 -0.25 -8.16
C PHE A 82 1.60 0.27 -9.19
N MET A 83 0.36 0.54 -8.76
CA MET A 83 -0.67 1.04 -9.64
C MET A 83 -0.41 2.47 -10.15
N ALA A 84 0.12 3.35 -9.30
CA ALA A 84 0.52 4.70 -9.68
C ALA A 84 1.66 4.67 -10.70
N PHE A 85 2.73 3.89 -10.45
CA PHE A 85 3.86 3.75 -11.36
C PHE A 85 3.45 3.10 -12.69
N PHE A 86 2.52 2.14 -12.68
CA PHE A 86 1.95 1.56 -13.89
C PHE A 86 1.32 2.65 -14.79
N CYS A 87 0.57 3.58 -14.20
CA CYS A 87 -0.07 4.68 -14.93
C CYS A 87 0.95 5.76 -15.36
N ILE A 88 1.92 6.10 -14.50
CA ILE A 88 2.96 7.10 -14.78
C ILE A 88 3.87 6.63 -15.91
N LEU A 89 4.32 5.37 -15.88
CA LEU A 89 5.16 4.79 -16.94
C LEU A 89 4.44 4.81 -18.28
N ARG A 90 3.14 4.50 -18.31
CA ARG A 90 2.36 4.65 -19.54
C ARG A 90 2.36 6.09 -20.04
N LYS A 91 2.22 7.09 -19.14
CA LYS A 91 2.20 8.51 -19.52
C LYS A 91 3.55 8.98 -20.06
N ILE A 92 4.65 8.44 -19.54
CA ILE A 92 6.02 8.76 -19.98
C ILE A 92 6.35 8.05 -21.31
N LEU A 93 6.02 6.76 -21.44
CA LEU A 93 6.35 5.96 -22.62
C LEU A 93 5.31 6.05 -23.74
N GLY A 94 4.13 6.59 -23.49
CA GLY A 94 3.00 6.71 -24.42
C GLY A 94 2.30 5.38 -24.78
N LYS A 95 2.98 4.24 -24.60
CA LYS A 95 2.51 2.89 -24.92
C LYS A 95 2.88 1.90 -23.82
N PHE A 96 2.18 0.77 -23.74
CA PHE A 96 2.57 -0.33 -22.86
C PHE A 96 3.59 -1.23 -23.55
N TYR A 97 4.71 -1.45 -22.89
CA TYR A 97 5.72 -2.43 -23.27
C TYR A 97 5.58 -3.63 -22.35
N LEU A 98 5.81 -4.86 -22.82
CA LEU A 98 5.58 -6.07 -22.01
C LEU A 98 6.35 -6.07 -20.67
N TRP A 99 7.47 -5.34 -20.61
CA TRP A 99 8.31 -5.21 -19.42
C TRP A 99 7.94 -4.04 -18.50
N SER A 100 7.16 -3.05 -18.99
CA SER A 100 6.83 -1.86 -18.20
C SER A 100 5.88 -2.13 -17.03
N PRO A 101 4.87 -3.03 -17.13
CA PRO A 101 4.02 -3.40 -16.00
C PRO A 101 4.77 -4.13 -14.90
N GLY A 102 5.64 -5.08 -15.29
CA GLY A 102 6.35 -5.92 -14.35
C GLY A 102 7.50 -5.16 -13.69
N PHE A 103 8.63 -5.10 -14.39
CA PHE A 103 9.86 -4.55 -13.82
C PHE A 103 9.80 -3.04 -13.63
N GLY A 104 9.18 -2.34 -14.59
CA GLY A 104 9.08 -0.88 -14.57
C GLY A 104 8.29 -0.36 -13.38
N ALA A 105 7.13 -0.95 -13.09
CA ALA A 105 6.26 -0.48 -12.00
C ALA A 105 6.56 -1.16 -10.65
N ALA A 106 6.91 -2.45 -10.64
CA ALA A 106 7.08 -3.20 -9.39
C ALA A 106 8.36 -2.86 -8.63
N LEU A 107 9.48 -2.61 -9.31
CA LEU A 107 10.73 -2.24 -8.64
C LEU A 107 10.66 -0.91 -7.88
N PRO A 108 10.23 0.21 -8.51
CA PRO A 108 10.12 1.48 -7.78
C PRO A 108 9.02 1.43 -6.73
N ALA A 109 7.92 0.70 -6.97
CA ALA A 109 6.87 0.51 -5.97
C ALA A 109 7.41 -0.20 -4.71
N SER A 110 8.11 -1.32 -4.90
CA SER A 110 8.68 -2.09 -3.79
C SER A 110 9.78 -1.30 -3.07
N TYR A 111 10.62 -0.56 -3.80
CA TYR A 111 11.65 0.28 -3.20
C TYR A 111 11.06 1.37 -2.30
N VAL A 112 10.03 2.08 -2.77
CA VAL A 112 9.36 3.11 -1.98
C VAL A 112 8.59 2.50 -0.82
N ALA A 113 7.96 1.33 -0.98
CA ALA A 113 7.29 0.62 0.11
C ALA A 113 8.26 0.25 1.24
N ILE A 114 9.47 -0.25 0.90
CA ILE A 114 10.52 -0.56 1.87
C ILE A 114 11.01 0.71 2.59
N LEU A 115 11.12 1.84 1.87
CA LEU A 115 11.49 3.12 2.49
C LEU A 115 10.42 3.62 3.46
N VAL A 116 9.14 3.45 3.13
CA VAL A 116 8.02 3.76 4.02
C VAL A 116 8.11 2.94 5.30
N GLU A 117 8.36 1.63 5.18
CA GLU A 117 8.50 0.74 6.34
C GLU A 117 9.65 1.15 7.27
N ARG A 118 10.82 1.51 6.72
CA ARG A 118 12.00 1.90 7.51
C ARG A 118 11.84 3.24 8.24
N LYS A 119 11.07 4.19 7.67
CA LYS A 119 10.84 5.50 8.31
C LYS A 119 9.98 5.38 9.56
N THR A 120 9.06 4.42 9.58
CA THR A 120 8.12 4.20 10.69
C THR A 120 8.77 3.51 11.89
N VAL A 121 9.78 2.64 11.65
CA VAL A 121 10.56 2.00 12.74
C VAL A 121 11.27 3.06 13.58
N MET A 122 11.92 4.05 12.97
CA MET A 122 12.58 5.15 13.70
C MET A 122 11.57 5.98 14.51
N SER A 123 10.42 6.32 13.92
CA SER A 123 9.38 7.12 14.58
C SER A 123 8.74 6.40 15.78
N LEU A 124 8.53 5.08 15.67
CA LEU A 124 8.02 4.23 16.76
C LEU A 124 9.04 4.08 17.90
N ILE A 125 10.34 4.01 17.61
CA ILE A 125 11.38 3.94 18.64
C ILE A 125 11.44 5.26 19.43
N THR A 126 11.37 6.43 18.77
CA THR A 126 11.37 7.73 19.47
C THR A 126 10.16 7.90 20.40
N SER A 127 8.96 7.50 19.96
CA SER A 127 7.77 7.60 20.80
C SER A 127 7.75 6.54 21.91
N HIS A 128 8.37 5.37 21.73
CA HIS A 128 8.49 4.37 22.80
C HIS A 128 9.51 4.75 23.88
N CYS A 129 10.54 5.54 23.53
CA CYS A 129 11.54 6.03 24.48
C CYS A 129 10.99 7.13 25.41
N ASP A 130 10.08 7.97 24.93
CA ASP A 130 9.47 9.05 25.73
C ASP A 130 8.49 8.55 26.80
N TYR A 131 7.86 7.38 26.64
CA TYR A 131 6.93 6.82 27.64
C TYR A 131 7.62 6.11 28.81
N HIS A 132 8.95 6.05 28.84
CA HIS A 132 9.72 5.33 29.85
C HIS A 132 10.70 6.21 30.65
N LEU A 133 10.59 7.55 30.52
CA LEU A 133 11.21 8.56 31.39
C LEU A 133 10.14 9.28 32.24
#